data_AF-A0A519L2U4-F1
#
_entry.id   AF-A0A519L2U4-F1
#
_cell.length_a   1.000
_cell.length_b   1.000
_cell.length_c   1.000
_cell.angle_alpha   90.00
_cell.angle_beta   90.00
_cell.angle_gamma   90.00
#
_symmetry.space_group_name_H-M   'P 1'
#
loop_
_entity.id
_entity.type
_entity.pdbx_description
1 polymer ?
#
loop_
_entity_poly.entity_id
_entity_poly.type
_entity_poly.pdbx_seq_one_letter_code
_entity_poly.pdbx_strand_id
1 'polypeptide(L)' 'MAKYNFDEIIWRRNTNSIKWDRGEEDVLPMDIADMDFKTAPII' A
#
# COMPACT_ATOMS: atom_id res chain seq x y z
N MET A 1 22.42 -2.89 9.41
CA MET A 1 21.29 -2.38 8.59
C MET A 1 20.03 -3.08 9.05
N ALA A 2 18.94 -2.35 9.28
CA ALA A 2 17.65 -2.97 9.54
C ALA A 2 17.22 -3.76 8.29
N LYS A 3 16.66 -4.96 8.47
CA LYS A 3 16.09 -5.75 7.37
C LYS A 3 14.71 -5.18 7.06
N TYR A 4 14.54 -4.52 5.92
CA TYR A 4 13.23 -4.06 5.45
C TYR A 4 12.45 -5.23 4.84
N ASN A 5 11.15 -5.28 5.08
CA ASN A 5 10.26 -6.29 4.54
C ASN A 5 9.44 -5.71 3.39
N PHE A 6 9.65 -6.22 2.18
CA PHE A 6 8.90 -5.86 0.98
C PHE A 6 7.95 -6.98 0.51
N ASP A 7 7.95 -8.12 1.19
CA ASP A 7 7.14 -9.30 0.81
C ASP A 7 5.80 -9.36 1.57
N GLU A 8 5.59 -8.47 2.55
CA GLU A 8 4.35 -8.39 3.30
C GLU A 8 3.26 -7.67 2.51
N ILE A 9 2.14 -8.36 2.29
CA ILE A 9 0.94 -7.77 1.71
C ILE A 9 0.22 -6.94 2.79
N ILE A 10 -0.02 -5.67 2.49
CA ILE A 10 -0.72 -4.74 3.37
C ILE A 10 -2.12 -4.49 2.83
N TRP A 11 -3.14 -4.73 3.65
CA TRP A 11 -4.52 -4.39 3.29
C TRP A 11 -4.77 -2.89 3.45
N ARG A 12 -5.05 -2.22 2.33
CA ARG A 12 -5.26 -0.76 2.26
C ARG A 12 -6.67 -0.35 1.80
N ARG A 13 -7.59 -1.31 1.68
CA ARG A 13 -9.01 -1.04 1.41
C ARG A 13 -9.71 -0.60 2.71
N ASN A 14 -10.70 0.28 2.58
CA ASN A 14 -11.44 0.90 3.68
C ASN A 14 -10.53 1.70 4.65
N THR A 15 -9.44 2.29 4.14
CA THR A 15 -8.52 3.13 4.95
C THR A 15 -8.50 4.59 4.51
N ASN A 16 -9.48 5.03 3.71
CA ASN A 16 -9.48 6.30 2.97
C ASN A 16 -8.30 6.43 2.00
N SER A 17 -7.84 5.32 1.43
CA SER A 17 -6.76 5.33 0.44
C SER A 17 -7.32 5.73 -0.93
N ILE A 18 -6.79 6.80 -1.52
CA ILE A 18 -7.19 7.19 -2.88
C ILE A 18 -6.90 6.08 -3.88
N LYS A 19 -5.77 5.37 -3.73
CA LYS A 19 -5.35 4.27 -4.62
C LYS A 19 -6.28 3.06 -4.52
N TRP A 20 -6.71 2.69 -3.30
CA TRP A 20 -7.43 1.43 -3.05
C TRP A 20 -8.94 1.56 -2.85
N ASP A 21 -9.45 2.76 -2.50
CA ASP A 21 -10.88 2.97 -2.18
C ASP A 21 -11.66 3.66 -3.32
N ARG A 22 -10.99 4.14 -4.38
CA ARG A 22 -11.67 4.74 -5.55
C ARG A 22 -12.00 3.77 -6.67
N GLY A 23 -11.34 2.61 -6.71
CA GLY A 23 -11.55 1.61 -7.76
C GLY A 23 -12.65 0.60 -7.41
N GLU A 24 -13.03 -0.21 -8.40
CA GLU A 24 -13.91 -1.36 -8.20
C GLU A 24 -13.24 -2.42 -7.29
N GLU A 25 -14.04 -3.24 -6.62
CA GLU A 25 -13.56 -4.20 -5.60
C GLU A 25 -12.65 -5.29 -6.20
N ASP A 26 -12.89 -5.67 -7.45
CA ASP A 26 -12.18 -6.70 -8.21
C ASP A 26 -11.02 -6.15 -9.05
N VAL A 27 -10.79 -4.83 -9.01
CA VAL A 27 -9.68 -4.18 -9.71
C VAL A 27 -8.46 -4.08 -8.80
N LEU A 28 -7.29 -4.44 -9.37
CA LEU A 28 -5.99 -4.19 -8.76
C LEU A 28 -5.42 -2.84 -9.28
N PRO A 29 -5.37 -1.79 -8.43
CA PRO A 29 -4.91 -0.47 -8.86
C PRO A 29 -3.38 -0.41 -9.04
N MET A 30 -2.92 0.12 -10.18
CA MET A 30 -1.50 0.30 -10.53
C MET A 30 -1.17 1.71 -11.05
N ASP A 31 -2.01 2.70 -10.71
CA ASP A 31 -2.01 4.04 -11.30
C ASP A 31 -1.20 5.08 -10.50
N ILE A 32 -1.66 5.43 -9.30
CA ILE A 32 -1.13 6.53 -8.48
C ILE A 32 0.26 6.16 -7.94
N ALA A 33 1.17 7.14 -7.92
CA ALA A 33 2.55 7.02 -7.45
C ALA A 33 2.66 6.92 -5.91
N ASP A 34 2.00 5.93 -5.34
CA ASP A 34 2.02 5.52 -3.94
C ASP A 34 2.35 4.03 -3.83
N MET A 35 2.99 3.63 -2.74
CA MET A 35 3.54 2.29 -2.54
C MET A 35 2.65 1.44 -1.63
N ASP A 36 2.72 0.12 -1.80
CA ASP A 36 2.02 -0.84 -0.94
C ASP A 36 2.98 -1.56 0.03
N PHE A 37 4.03 -0.84 0.44
CA PHE A 37 5.01 -1.29 1.43
C PHE A 37 4.88 -0.49 2.72
N LYS A 38 5.42 -1.03 3.83
CA LYS A 38 5.47 -0.30 5.10
C LYS A 38 6.32 0.96 4.95
N THR A 39 5.91 2.03 5.64
CA THR A 39 6.73 3.22 5.78
C THR A 39 8.03 2.88 6.49
N ALA A 40 9.07 3.69 6.24
CA ALA A 40 10.33 3.55 6.96
C ALA A 40 10.10 3.70 8.48
N PRO A 41 10.84 2.96 9.32
CA PRO A 41 10.82 3.16 10.76
C PRO A 41 11.30 4.57 11.09
N ILE A 42 10.82 5.10 12.22
CA ILE A 42 11.29 6.38 12.77
C ILE A 42 12.77 6.23 13.12
N ILE A 43 13.56 7.25 12.78
CA ILE A 43 14.99 7.36 13.10
C ILE A 43 15.15 8.23 14.35
#